data_AF-A0A956JXD8-F1
#
_entry.id   AF-A0A956JXD8-F1
#
_cell.length_a   1.000
_cell.length_b   1.000
_cell.length_c   1.000
_cell.angle_alpha   90.00
_cell.angle_beta   90.00
_cell.angle_gamma   90.00
#
_symmetry.space_group_name_H-M   'P 1'
#
loop_
_entity.id
_entity.type
_entity.pdbx_description
1 polymer ?
#
loop_
_entity_poly.entity_id
_entity_poly.type
_entity_poly.pdbx_seq_one_letter_code
_entity_poly.pdbx_strand_id
1 'polypeptide(L)'
;MGSPASIAELEAKLESATPGERTGLQLELGRRWSRIGVPEQAMRWLSAARTSADPARGRTTIAEIDLYMGQVSMMRGEHDRALTFLDRALDTAEAAGDGDLRARVVATLADHALRRGEVARAAELFDVA
;
A
#
# COMPACT_ATOMS: atom_id res chain seq x y z
N MET A 1 -2.41 2.34 -25.78
CA MET A 1 -2.25 2.42 -24.31
C MET A 1 -3.63 2.70 -23.74
N GLY A 2 -4.25 1.73 -23.08
CA GLY A 2 -5.62 1.89 -22.56
C GLY A 2 -5.64 2.98 -21.50
N SER A 3 -6.61 3.90 -21.57
CA SER A 3 -6.87 4.85 -20.48
C SER A 3 -6.92 4.07 -19.17
N PRO A 4 -6.24 4.54 -18.09
CA PRO A 4 -6.37 3.90 -16.81
C PRO A 4 -7.85 3.86 -16.44
N ALA A 5 -8.37 2.68 -16.13
CA ALA A 5 -9.79 2.50 -15.84
C ALA A 5 -10.22 3.50 -14.76
N SER A 6 -11.34 4.18 -15.01
CA SER A 6 -11.90 5.10 -14.01
C SER A 6 -12.31 4.32 -12.75
N ILE A 7 -12.47 5.02 -11.62
CA ILE A 7 -12.97 4.41 -10.38
C ILE A 7 -14.31 3.70 -10.63
N ALA A 8 -15.20 4.33 -11.40
CA ALA A 8 -16.48 3.75 -11.78
C ALA A 8 -16.33 2.44 -12.59
N GLU A 9 -15.37 2.39 -13.53
CA GLU A 9 -15.09 1.16 -14.28
C GLU A 9 -14.54 0.03 -13.40
N LEU A 10 -13.69 0.37 -12.43
CA LEU A 10 -13.15 -0.61 -11.48
C LEU A 10 -14.25 -1.15 -10.55
N GLU A 11 -15.15 -0.29 -10.08
CA GLU A 11 -16.32 -0.67 -9.27
C GLU A 11 -17.27 -1.59 -10.07
N ALA A 12 -17.58 -1.24 -11.32
CA ALA A 12 -18.42 -2.08 -12.19
C ALA A 12 -17.78 -3.45 -12.47
N LYS A 13 -16.45 -3.50 -12.68
CA LYS A 13 -15.72 -4.78 -12.83
C LYS A 13 -15.77 -5.62 -11.55
N LEU A 14 -15.78 -4.98 -10.38
CA LEU A 14 -15.79 -5.67 -9.10
C LEU A 14 -17.08 -6.47 -8.86
N GLU A 15 -18.20 -6.01 -9.40
CA GLU A 15 -19.51 -6.67 -9.27
C GLU A 15 -19.49 -8.10 -9.84
N SER A 16 -18.79 -8.30 -10.96
CA SER A 16 -18.68 -9.60 -11.66
C SER A 16 -17.37 -10.35 -11.41
N ALA A 17 -16.43 -9.76 -10.66
CA ALA A 17 -15.11 -10.34 -10.43
C ALA A 17 -15.13 -11.60 -9.56
N THR A 18 -14.24 -12.55 -9.85
CA THR A 18 -13.97 -13.69 -8.97
C THR A 18 -13.23 -13.25 -7.69
N PRO A 19 -13.23 -14.05 -6.60
CA PRO A 19 -12.51 -13.68 -5.37
C PRO A 19 -11.03 -13.31 -5.56
N GLY A 20 -10.33 -13.98 -6.48
CA GLY A 20 -8.93 -13.66 -6.80
C GLY A 20 -8.77 -12.32 -7.52
N GLU A 21 -9.62 -12.05 -8.50
CA GLU A 21 -9.62 -10.78 -9.26
C GLU A 21 -10.06 -9.59 -8.38
N ARG A 22 -10.96 -9.84 -7.42
CA ARG A 22 -11.46 -8.83 -6.47
C ARG A 22 -10.32 -8.20 -5.70
N THR A 23 -9.35 -8.99 -5.23
CA THR A 23 -8.20 -8.46 -4.47
C THR A 23 -7.44 -7.42 -5.28
N GLY A 24 -7.13 -7.71 -6.55
CA GLY A 24 -6.42 -6.79 -7.43
C GLY A 24 -7.21 -5.52 -7.73
N LEU A 25 -8.52 -5.66 -8.00
CA LEU A 25 -9.41 -4.52 -8.26
C LEU A 25 -9.59 -3.62 -7.03
N GLN A 26 -9.76 -4.22 -5.85
CA GLN A 26 -9.88 -3.50 -4.57
C GLN A 26 -8.58 -2.78 -4.21
N LEU A 27 -7.43 -3.42 -4.43
CA LEU A 27 -6.13 -2.78 -4.26
C LEU A 27 -6.01 -1.56 -5.18
N GLU A 28 -6.33 -1.71 -6.48
CA GLU A 28 -6.27 -0.59 -7.42
C GLU A 28 -7.22 0.55 -7.03
N LEU A 29 -8.45 0.25 -6.60
CA LEU A 29 -9.37 1.25 -6.05
C LEU A 29 -8.76 1.98 -4.85
N GLY A 30 -8.19 1.24 -3.90
CA GLY A 30 -7.50 1.78 -2.73
C GLY A 30 -6.37 2.75 -3.10
N ARG A 31 -5.53 2.37 -4.07
CA ARG A 31 -4.44 3.20 -4.61
C ARG A 31 -4.95 4.49 -5.25
N ARG A 32 -6.03 4.40 -6.03
CA ARG A 32 -6.63 5.56 -6.71
C ARG A 32 -7.19 6.55 -5.70
N TRP A 33 -7.95 6.07 -4.73
CA TRP A 33 -8.51 6.92 -3.68
C TRP A 33 -7.42 7.54 -2.79
N SER A 34 -6.35 6.81 -2.48
CA SER A 34 -5.19 7.35 -1.77
C SER A 34 -4.56 8.50 -2.55
N ARG A 35 -4.37 8.34 -3.87
CA ARG A 35 -3.80 9.39 -4.73
C ARG A 35 -4.71 10.61 -4.91
N ILE A 36 -6.03 10.43 -4.87
CA ILE A 36 -7.00 11.54 -4.89
C ILE A 36 -6.99 12.31 -3.56
N GLY A 37 -6.52 11.68 -2.48
CA GLY A 37 -6.52 12.31 -1.16
C GLY A 37 -7.79 12.03 -0.35
N VAL A 38 -8.51 10.95 -0.65
CA VAL A 38 -9.71 10.54 0.12
C VAL A 38 -9.35 9.30 0.96
N PRO A 39 -8.76 9.49 2.15
CA PRO A 39 -8.16 8.41 2.90
C PRO A 39 -9.19 7.40 3.45
N GLU A 40 -10.43 7.82 3.70
CA GLU A 40 -11.51 6.94 4.16
C GLU A 40 -11.85 5.89 3.10
N GLN A 41 -12.03 6.33 1.85
CA GLN A 41 -12.32 5.43 0.74
C GLN A 41 -11.12 4.56 0.40
N ALA A 42 -9.90 5.13 0.46
CA ALA A 42 -8.68 4.37 0.27
C ALA A 42 -8.58 3.22 1.29
N MET A 43 -8.74 3.53 2.58
CA MET A 43 -8.65 2.55 3.65
C MET A 43 -9.75 1.49 3.54
N ARG A 44 -10.97 1.87 3.16
CA ARG A 44 -12.08 0.94 2.93
C ARG A 44 -11.72 -0.12 1.88
N TRP A 45 -11.22 0.32 0.73
CA TRP A 45 -10.88 -0.59 -0.36
C TRP A 45 -9.63 -1.42 -0.08
N LEU A 46 -8.62 -0.84 0.56
CA LEU A 46 -7.42 -1.58 0.99
C LEU A 46 -7.75 -2.65 2.04
N SER A 47 -8.65 -2.35 2.99
CA SER A 47 -9.12 -3.33 3.98
C SER A 47 -9.90 -4.47 3.32
N ALA A 48 -10.72 -4.17 2.32
CA ALA A 48 -11.42 -5.18 1.53
C ALA A 48 -10.44 -6.06 0.73
N ALA A 49 -9.42 -5.45 0.12
CA ALA A 49 -8.35 -6.16 -0.59
C ALA A 49 -7.61 -7.09 0.37
N ARG A 50 -7.26 -6.62 1.57
CA ARG A 50 -6.58 -7.44 2.58
C ARG A 50 -7.41 -8.63 3.04
N THR A 51 -8.71 -8.43 3.19
CA THR A 51 -9.65 -9.50 3.59
C THR A 51 -9.82 -10.55 2.49
N SER A 52 -9.74 -10.13 1.22
CA SER A 52 -9.91 -11.01 0.06
C SER A 52 -8.61 -11.70 -0.38
N ALA A 53 -7.45 -11.20 0.08
CA ALA A 53 -6.14 -11.73 -0.28
C ALA A 53 -5.91 -13.12 0.34
N ASP A 54 -5.45 -14.07 -0.48
CA ASP A 54 -5.02 -15.39 -0.03
C ASP A 54 -3.56 -15.35 0.47
N PRO A 55 -3.29 -15.57 1.78
CA PRO A 55 -1.94 -15.55 2.32
C PRO A 55 -1.01 -16.61 1.73
N ALA A 56 -1.54 -17.74 1.27
CA ALA A 56 -0.75 -18.82 0.68
C ALA A 56 -0.27 -18.49 -0.73
N ARG A 57 -0.99 -17.62 -1.45
CA ARG A 57 -0.72 -17.28 -2.86
C ARG A 57 -0.23 -15.85 -3.09
N GLY A 58 -0.45 -14.94 -2.15
CA GLY A 58 -0.35 -13.50 -2.37
C GLY A 58 0.49 -12.73 -1.37
N ARG A 59 1.61 -13.27 -0.88
CA ARG A 59 2.48 -12.57 0.09
C ARG A 59 2.94 -11.18 -0.41
N THR A 60 3.36 -11.07 -1.66
CA THR A 60 3.72 -9.78 -2.28
C THR A 60 2.51 -8.84 -2.35
N THR A 61 1.34 -9.34 -2.76
CA THR A 61 0.10 -8.52 -2.80
C THR A 61 -0.30 -8.02 -1.40
N ILE A 62 -0.17 -8.85 -0.38
CA ILE A 62 -0.42 -8.48 1.03
C ILE A 62 0.54 -7.37 1.48
N ALA A 63 1.81 -7.45 1.10
CA ALA A 63 2.81 -6.44 1.40
C ALA A 63 2.55 -5.12 0.65
N GLU A 64 2.09 -5.18 -0.61
CA GLU A 64 1.65 -3.98 -1.32
C GLU A 64 0.45 -3.32 -0.65
N ILE A 65 -0.54 -4.12 -0.23
CA ILE A 65 -1.70 -3.60 0.52
C ILE A 65 -1.23 -2.94 1.83
N ASP A 66 -0.30 -3.56 2.56
CA ASP A 66 0.31 -2.99 3.77
C ASP A 66 1.02 -1.66 3.48
N LEU A 67 1.82 -1.57 2.42
CA LEU A 67 2.46 -0.32 1.99
C LEU A 67 1.43 0.80 1.80
N TYR A 68 0.34 0.55 1.05
CA TYR A 68 -0.67 1.58 0.81
C TYR A 68 -1.50 1.91 2.05
N MET A 69 -1.78 0.93 2.93
CA MET A 69 -2.44 1.23 4.21
C MET A 69 -1.54 2.09 5.10
N GLY A 70 -0.23 1.85 5.08
CA GLY A 70 0.77 2.70 5.73
C GLY A 70 0.70 4.15 5.24
N GLN A 71 0.74 4.34 3.92
CA GLN A 71 0.61 5.67 3.30
C GLN A 71 -0.72 6.37 3.65
N VAL A 72 -1.84 5.64 3.66
CA VAL A 72 -3.14 6.22 4.01
C VAL A 72 -3.23 6.55 5.51
N SER A 73 -2.72 5.68 6.39
CA SER A 73 -2.65 5.98 7.83
C SER A 73 -1.77 7.19 8.11
N MET A 74 -0.68 7.37 7.36
CA MET A 74 0.12 8.59 7.40
C MET A 74 -0.68 9.85 7.03
N MET A 75 -1.45 9.80 5.95
CA MET A 75 -2.32 10.92 5.55
C MET A 75 -3.34 11.27 6.64
N ARG A 76 -3.77 10.29 7.44
CA ARG A 76 -4.71 10.46 8.56
C ARG A 76 -4.03 10.86 9.88
N GLY A 77 -2.70 11.03 9.90
CA GLY A 77 -1.94 11.31 11.13
C GLY A 77 -1.81 10.12 12.08
N GLU A 78 -2.18 8.91 11.65
CA GLU A 78 -2.10 7.68 12.44
C GLU A 78 -0.68 7.07 12.35
N HIS A 79 0.31 7.78 12.87
CA HIS A 79 1.73 7.46 12.69
C HIS A 79 2.13 6.05 13.14
N ASP A 80 1.74 5.63 14.34
CA ASP A 80 2.10 4.30 14.86
C ASP A 80 1.51 3.16 14.03
N ARG A 81 0.27 3.35 13.55
CA ARG A 81 -0.37 2.40 12.63
C ARG A 81 0.35 2.35 11.30
N ALA A 82 0.73 3.51 10.77
CA ALA A 82 1.45 3.59 9.52
C ALA A 82 2.77 2.83 9.57
N LEU A 83 3.57 3.04 10.63
CA LEU A 83 4.83 2.32 10.85
C LEU A 83 4.60 0.81 10.94
N THR A 84 3.60 0.38 11.71
CA THR A 84 3.27 -1.05 11.83
C THR A 84 2.97 -1.70 10.47
N PHE A 85 2.26 -0.99 9.58
CA PHE A 85 2.00 -1.51 8.24
C PHE A 85 3.25 -1.50 7.36
N LEU A 86 4.04 -0.43 7.39
CA LEU A 86 5.26 -0.30 6.59
C LEU A 86 6.32 -1.32 7.00
N ASP A 87 6.49 -1.59 8.29
CA ASP A 87 7.43 -2.61 8.78
C ASP A 87 7.05 -4.01 8.26
N ARG A 88 5.76 -4.37 8.31
CA ARG A 88 5.27 -5.65 7.74
C ARG A 88 5.50 -5.77 6.23
N ALA A 89 5.31 -4.67 5.51
CA ALA A 89 5.56 -4.62 4.08
C ALA A 89 7.05 -4.79 3.78
N LEU A 90 7.93 -4.17 4.58
CA LEU A 90 9.38 -4.29 4.46
C LEU A 90 9.84 -5.72 4.73
N ASP A 91 9.44 -6.31 5.86
CA ASP A 91 9.79 -7.69 6.22
C ASP A 91 9.41 -8.67 5.12
N THR A 92 8.22 -8.48 4.52
CA THR A 92 7.73 -9.34 3.44
C THR A 92 8.51 -9.12 2.15
N ALA A 93 8.84 -7.87 1.81
CA ALA A 93 9.64 -7.54 0.63
C ALA A 93 11.04 -8.14 0.74
N GLU A 94 11.69 -8.05 1.90
CA GLU A 94 12.99 -8.64 2.17
C GLU A 94 12.95 -10.17 2.09
N ALA A 95 11.96 -10.80 2.74
CA ALA A 95 11.80 -12.25 2.69
C ALA A 95 11.49 -12.79 1.28
N ALA A 96 10.86 -11.96 0.44
CA ALA A 96 10.57 -12.30 -0.96
C ALA A 96 11.72 -11.96 -1.92
N GLY A 97 12.73 -11.20 -1.49
CA GLY A 97 13.76 -10.64 -2.37
C GLY A 97 13.20 -9.61 -3.37
N ASP A 98 12.07 -8.98 -3.05
CA ASP A 98 11.40 -7.99 -3.89
C ASP A 98 12.03 -6.60 -3.66
N GLY A 99 13.09 -6.31 -4.42
CA GLY A 99 13.82 -5.04 -4.32
C GLY A 99 12.97 -3.82 -4.65
N ASP A 100 12.05 -3.94 -5.61
CA ASP A 100 11.18 -2.83 -6.03
C ASP A 100 10.19 -2.46 -4.90
N LEU A 101 9.58 -3.47 -4.27
CA LEU A 101 8.70 -3.23 -3.13
C LEU A 101 9.46 -2.70 -1.93
N ARG A 102 10.64 -3.26 -1.63
CA ARG A 102 11.53 -2.78 -0.56
C ARG A 102 11.83 -1.29 -0.75
N ALA A 103 12.32 -0.88 -1.93
CA ALA A 103 12.66 0.51 -2.22
C ALA A 103 11.45 1.45 -2.03
N ARG A 104 10.26 1.04 -2.46
CA ARG A 104 9.02 1.82 -2.26
C ARG A 104 8.64 1.98 -0.79
N VAL A 105 8.78 0.93 0.02
CA VAL A 105 8.50 0.96 1.46
C VAL A 105 9.50 1.85 2.17
N VAL A 106 10.80 1.68 1.89
CA VAL A 106 11.89 2.47 2.47
C VAL A 106 11.75 3.95 2.11
N ALA A 107 11.44 4.28 0.85
CA ALA A 107 11.18 5.65 0.44
C ALA A 107 10.01 6.27 1.22
N THR A 108 8.95 5.49 1.48
CA THR A 108 7.79 5.96 2.27
C THR A 108 8.17 6.22 3.73
N LEU A 109 8.98 5.34 4.34
CA LEU A 109 9.50 5.52 5.70
C LEU A 109 10.44 6.73 5.81
N ALA A 110 11.32 6.93 4.84
CA ALA A 110 12.26 8.04 4.82
C ALA A 110 11.53 9.39 4.68
N ASP A 111 10.58 9.47 3.75
CA ASP A 111 9.70 10.63 3.59
C ASP A 111 8.88 10.92 4.86
N HIS A 112 8.46 9.88 5.60
CA HIS A 112 7.86 10.08 6.91
C HIS A 112 8.83 10.68 7.94
N ALA A 113 10.04 10.12 8.05
CA ALA A 113 11.06 10.59 8.97
C ALA A 113 11.42 12.06 8.70
N LEU A 114 11.53 12.44 7.42
CA LEU A 114 11.73 13.84 7.01
C LEU A 114 10.60 14.76 7.49
N ARG A 115 9.33 14.36 7.32
CA ARG A 115 8.18 15.13 7.82
C ARG A 115 8.19 15.33 9.34
N ARG A 116 8.83 14.43 10.10
CA ARG A 116 8.98 14.55 11.56
C ARG A 116 10.24 15.29 11.99
N GLY A 117 11.10 15.69 11.05
CA GLY A 117 12.41 16.29 11.35
C GLY A 117 13.47 15.26 11.77
N GLU A 118 13.20 13.96 11.63
CA GLU A 118 14.13 12.86 11.93
C GLU A 118 15.14 12.67 10.77
N VAL A 119 15.91 13.72 10.45
CA VAL A 119 16.76 13.77 9.24
C VAL A 119 17.82 12.66 9.21
N ALA A 120 18.45 12.36 10.35
CA ALA A 120 19.46 11.30 10.44
C ALA A 120 18.87 9.92 10.08
N ARG A 121 17.68 9.61 10.63
CA ARG A 121 16.97 8.37 10.33
C ARG A 121 16.54 8.28 8.87
N ALA A 122 16.10 9.39 8.28
CA ALA A 122 15.76 9.43 6.86
C ALA A 122 16.96 9.13 5.96
N ALA A 123 18.14 9.66 6.30
CA ALA A 123 19.37 9.38 5.56
C ALA A 123 19.76 7.90 5.63
N GLU A 124 19.74 7.32 6.83
CA GLU A 124 20.00 5.88 7.01
C GLU A 124 19.05 5.02 6.18
N LEU A 125 17.77 5.39 6.11
CA LEU A 125 16.78 4.70 5.31
C LEU A 125 17.09 4.81 3.81
N PHE A 126 17.45 6.00 3.31
CA PHE A 126 17.81 6.15 1.89
C PHE A 126 19.07 5.38 1.49
N ASP A 127 20.02 5.21 2.40
CA ASP A 127 21.26 4.46 2.12
C ASP A 127 21.03 2.95 1.97
N VAL A 128 19.90 2.43 2.49
CA VAL A 128 19.55 1.00 2.44
C VAL A 128 18.39 0.67 1.49
N ALA A 129 17.89 1.68 0.75
CA ALA A 129 16.84 1.55 -0.26
C ALA A 129 17.36 0.86 -1.52
#